data_AF-A0A7M7P3M5-F1
#
_entry.id   AF-A0A7M7P3M5-F1
#
_cell.length_a   1.000
_cell.length_b   1.000
_cell.length_c   1.000
_cell.angle_alpha   90.00
_cell.angle_beta   90.00
_cell.angle_gamma   90.00
#
_symmetry.space_group_name_H-M   'P 1'
#
loop_
_entity.id
_entity.type
_entity.pdbx_description
1 polymer ?
#
loop_
_entity_poly.entity_id
_entity_poly.type
_entity_poly.pdbx_seq_one_letter_code
_entity_poly.pdbx_strand_id
1 'polypeptide(L)'
;MFDNVKRVTIQVWSTINCDVIQRIHLPGATELTIQKHEYVRPPTGFHVDHTSLPNALLIISPQLVKVTFSDLDIGNSKMELILQAFRSPHNLKHLKIIRFIRCRSDEGVDDAIIACNKYQVMEVEVEHGRPQVSPSNSYFQACSAL
;
A
#
# COMPACT_ATOMS: atom_id res chain seq x y z
N MET A 1 21.21 -12.75 7.27
CA MET A 1 19.81 -13.18 7.45
C MET A 1 19.14 -12.13 8.34
N PHE A 2 17.98 -11.61 7.96
CA PHE A 2 17.36 -10.43 8.60
C PHE A 2 16.27 -10.84 9.62
N ASP A 3 16.53 -11.89 10.40
CA ASP A 3 15.49 -12.59 11.19
C ASP A 3 14.92 -11.77 12.34
N ASN A 4 15.64 -10.74 12.76
CA ASN A 4 15.24 -9.85 13.83
C ASN A 4 14.60 -8.54 13.33
N VAL A 5 14.50 -8.35 12.01
CA VAL A 5 13.88 -7.14 11.44
C VAL A 5 12.38 -7.21 11.67
N LYS A 6 11.87 -6.34 12.53
CA LYS A 6 10.42 -6.25 12.83
C LYS A 6 9.68 -5.30 11.91
N ARG A 7 10.32 -4.20 11.54
CA ARG A 7 9.72 -3.12 10.76
C ARG A 7 10.51 -2.92 9.49
N VAL A 8 9.81 -2.96 8.36
CA VAL A 8 10.40 -2.87 7.03
C VAL A 8 9.71 -1.76 6.27
N THR A 9 10.49 -0.89 5.64
CA THR A 9 9.97 0.09 4.68
C THR A 9 10.57 -0.20 3.32
N ILE A 10 9.71 -0.45 2.33
CA ILE A 10 10.06 -0.57 0.92
C ILE A 10 9.72 0.76 0.26
N GLN A 11 10.75 1.44 -0.22
CA GLN A 11 10.58 2.64 -1.03
C GLN A 11 10.52 2.25 -2.51
N VAL A 12 9.43 2.63 -3.15
CA VAL A 12 9.13 2.25 -4.52
C VAL A 12 9.45 3.42 -5.46
N TRP A 13 10.31 3.16 -6.44
CA TRP A 13 10.74 4.14 -7.44
C TRP A 13 9.87 4.14 -8.70
N SER A 14 9.33 2.99 -9.08
CA SER A 14 8.50 2.78 -10.28
C SER A 14 7.18 2.08 -9.94
N THR A 15 6.45 1.54 -10.91
CA THR A 15 5.36 0.59 -10.63
C THR A 15 5.94 -0.63 -9.90
N ILE A 16 5.37 -0.96 -8.73
CA ILE A 16 5.63 -2.23 -8.04
C ILE A 16 4.60 -3.26 -8.49
N ASN A 17 5.05 -4.47 -8.78
CA ASN A 17 4.20 -5.62 -9.07
C ASN A 17 4.43 -6.71 -8.01
N CYS A 18 3.57 -7.74 -8.02
CA CYS A 18 3.69 -8.87 -7.10
C CYS A 18 5.04 -9.58 -7.21
N ASP A 19 5.63 -9.68 -8.41
CA ASP A 19 6.91 -10.39 -8.62
C ASP A 19 8.06 -9.76 -7.84
N VAL A 20 8.11 -8.43 -7.75
CA VAL A 20 9.12 -7.71 -6.96
C VAL A 20 8.90 -7.93 -5.47
N ILE A 21 7.63 -7.88 -5.03
CA ILE A 21 7.24 -8.12 -3.63
C ILE A 21 7.64 -9.54 -3.20
N GLN A 22 7.39 -10.54 -4.03
CA GLN A 22 7.68 -11.95 -3.74
C GLN A 22 9.17 -12.29 -3.65
N ARG A 23 10.06 -11.47 -4.22
CA ARG A 23 11.52 -11.68 -4.11
C ARG A 23 12.09 -11.20 -2.78
N ILE A 24 11.32 -10.46 -2.01
CA ILE A 24 11.73 -9.96 -0.70
C ILE A 24 11.33 -11.02 0.32
N HIS A 25 12.29 -11.53 1.09
CA HIS A 25 12.03 -12.53 2.13
C HIS A 25 12.57 -12.03 3.47
N LEU A 26 11.65 -11.70 4.37
CA LEU A 26 11.92 -11.08 5.67
C LEU A 26 11.06 -11.76 6.74
N PRO A 27 11.30 -13.05 7.05
CA PRO A 27 10.38 -13.91 7.80
C PRO A 27 10.09 -13.43 9.24
N GLY A 28 10.94 -12.58 9.80
CA GLY A 28 10.77 -11.98 11.13
C GLY A 28 9.94 -10.69 11.15
N ALA A 29 9.59 -10.13 9.99
CA ALA A 29 8.91 -8.86 9.86
C ALA A 29 7.46 -8.93 10.32
N THR A 30 7.07 -8.00 11.18
CA THR A 30 5.71 -7.86 11.71
C THR A 30 5.02 -6.63 11.14
N GLU A 31 5.77 -5.64 10.67
CA GLU A 31 5.23 -4.44 10.05
C GLU A 31 5.93 -4.17 8.73
N LEU A 32 5.13 -3.94 7.69
CA LEU A 32 5.59 -3.59 6.36
C LEU A 32 4.97 -2.26 5.93
N THR A 33 5.80 -1.33 5.47
CA THR A 33 5.37 -0.11 4.79
C THR A 33 5.86 -0.15 3.35
N ILE A 34 4.95 -0.01 2.40
CA ILE A 34 5.25 0.19 0.98
C ILE A 34 4.91 1.64 0.69
N GLN A 35 5.92 2.44 0.36
CA GLN A 35 5.74 3.87 0.11
C GLN A 35 6.42 4.31 -1.17
N LYS A 36 5.88 5.35 -1.82
CA LYS A 36 6.55 5.98 -2.95
C LYS A 36 7.85 6.65 -2.48
N HIS A 37 8.89 6.58 -3.31
CA HIS A 37 10.10 7.37 -3.12
C HIS A 37 9.85 8.85 -3.46
N GLU A 38 10.26 9.74 -2.57
CA GLU A 38 9.94 11.18 -2.57
C GLU A 38 10.27 11.87 -3.90
N TYR A 39 11.40 11.52 -4.52
CA TYR A 39 11.96 12.25 -5.67
C TYR A 39 11.38 11.90 -7.07
N VAL A 40 10.27 11.16 -7.17
CA VAL A 40 9.78 10.66 -8.48
C VAL A 40 8.57 11.44 -9.02
N ARG A 41 8.64 11.82 -10.32
CA ARG A 41 7.58 12.44 -11.15
C ARG A 41 6.23 11.66 -11.12
N PRO A 42 5.11 12.21 -11.66
CA PRO A 42 3.75 11.89 -11.21
C PRO A 42 3.27 10.48 -11.64
N PRO A 43 2.13 10.05 -11.08
CA PRO A 43 2.08 8.95 -10.14
C PRO A 43 2.54 7.61 -10.74
N THR A 44 3.37 6.90 -10.00
CA THR A 44 3.65 5.48 -10.24
C THR A 44 2.40 4.68 -9.93
N GLY A 45 1.71 4.22 -10.98
CA GLY A 45 0.52 3.39 -10.82
C GLY A 45 0.85 2.13 -10.01
N PHE A 46 0.03 1.83 -9.00
CA PHE A 46 0.08 0.55 -8.30
C PHE A 46 -0.58 -0.50 -9.21
N HIS A 47 0.24 -1.32 -9.87
CA HIS A 47 -0.21 -2.36 -10.81
C HIS A 47 0.08 -3.73 -10.21
N VAL A 48 -0.68 -4.05 -9.17
CA VAL A 48 -0.63 -5.32 -8.46
C VAL A 48 -1.88 -6.09 -8.84
N ASP A 49 -1.73 -7.36 -9.20
CA ASP A 49 -2.89 -8.25 -9.24
C ASP A 49 -3.40 -8.40 -7.81
N HIS A 50 -4.49 -7.69 -7.52
CA HIS A 50 -5.00 -7.51 -6.16
C HIS A 50 -5.38 -8.84 -5.52
N THR A 51 -5.75 -9.85 -6.31
CA THR A 51 -6.11 -11.18 -5.82
C THR A 51 -4.91 -11.96 -5.28
N SER A 52 -3.70 -11.69 -5.78
CA SER A 52 -2.46 -12.36 -5.37
C SER A 52 -1.67 -11.59 -4.31
N LEU A 53 -2.08 -10.37 -3.95
CA LEU A 53 -1.40 -9.54 -2.95
C LEU A 53 -1.29 -10.21 -1.56
N PRO A 54 -2.33 -10.85 -0.98
CA PRO A 54 -2.18 -11.55 0.29
C PRO A 54 -1.11 -12.67 0.24
N ASN A 55 -1.02 -13.39 -0.87
CA ASN A 55 0.00 -14.44 -1.06
C ASN A 55 1.40 -13.84 -1.23
N ALA A 56 1.52 -12.71 -1.94
CA ALA A 56 2.81 -12.02 -2.08
C ALA A 56 3.33 -11.52 -0.73
N LEU A 57 2.46 -11.00 0.13
CA LEU A 57 2.81 -10.58 1.49
C LEU A 57 3.15 -11.75 2.40
N LEU A 58 2.47 -12.90 2.24
CA LEU A 58 2.80 -14.13 2.96
C LEU A 58 4.23 -14.61 2.66
N ILE A 59 4.68 -14.47 1.40
CA ILE A 59 6.04 -14.81 0.98
C ILE A 59 7.07 -13.88 1.63
N ILE A 60 6.74 -12.59 1.77
CA ILE A 60 7.59 -11.65 2.52
C ILE A 60 7.71 -12.09 3.97
N SER A 61 6.57 -12.22 4.65
CA SER A 61 6.54 -12.67 6.03
C SER A 61 5.16 -13.19 6.41
N PRO A 62 5.07 -14.42 6.97
CA PRO A 62 3.83 -14.93 7.54
C PRO A 62 3.46 -14.27 8.87
N GLN A 63 4.38 -13.53 9.49
CA GLN A 63 4.22 -12.89 10.80
C GLN A 63 3.70 -11.44 10.72
N LEU A 64 3.33 -10.97 9.52
CA LEU A 64 2.83 -9.60 9.35
C LEU A 64 1.57 -9.36 10.19
N VAL A 65 1.64 -8.31 11.00
CA VAL A 65 0.54 -7.79 11.83
C VAL A 65 -0.01 -6.51 11.23
N LYS A 66 0.86 -5.70 10.60
CA LYS A 66 0.49 -4.42 9.99
C LYS A 66 1.10 -4.26 8.60
N VAL A 67 0.29 -3.83 7.65
CA VAL A 67 0.72 -3.45 6.30
C VAL A 67 0.26 -2.03 6.02
N THR A 68 1.17 -1.16 5.59
CA THR A 68 0.89 0.25 5.27
C THR A 68 1.24 0.53 3.82
N PHE A 69 0.29 1.11 3.08
CA PHE A 69 0.50 1.70 1.77
C PHE A 69 0.53 3.22 1.93
N SER A 70 1.61 3.88 1.53
CA SER A 70 1.75 5.33 1.70
C SER A 70 2.15 6.02 0.40
N ASP A 71 1.43 7.10 0.05
CA ASP A 71 1.73 7.93 -1.10
C ASP A 71 1.76 7.17 -2.44
N LEU A 72 0.95 6.13 -2.56
CA LEU A 72 0.82 5.30 -3.76
C LEU A 72 -0.42 5.71 -4.57
N ASP A 73 -0.34 5.62 -5.90
CA ASP A 73 -1.51 5.84 -6.77
C ASP A 73 -2.33 4.56 -6.91
N ILE A 74 -3.16 4.31 -5.89
CA ILE A 74 -4.05 3.16 -5.81
C ILE A 74 -5.44 3.57 -6.31
N GLY A 75 -6.05 4.57 -5.68
CA GLY A 75 -7.43 5.00 -5.96
C GLY A 75 -8.49 4.05 -5.41
N ASN A 76 -9.74 4.52 -5.36
CA ASN A 76 -10.85 3.81 -4.71
C ASN A 76 -11.06 2.39 -5.27
N SER A 77 -11.19 2.25 -6.59
CA SER A 77 -11.51 0.95 -7.21
C SER A 77 -10.46 -0.12 -6.92
N LYS A 78 -9.17 0.23 -6.91
CA LYS A 78 -8.11 -0.72 -6.56
C LYS A 78 -8.05 -0.96 -5.06
N MET A 79 -8.32 0.04 -4.23
CA MET A 79 -8.43 -0.15 -2.77
C MET A 79 -9.54 -1.14 -2.43
N GLU A 80 -10.71 -1.03 -3.07
CA GLU A 80 -11.82 -1.99 -2.91
C GLU A 80 -11.39 -3.41 -3.25
N LEU A 81 -10.70 -3.61 -4.38
CA LEU A 81 -10.20 -4.93 -4.79
C LEU A 81 -9.17 -5.49 -3.81
N ILE A 82 -8.28 -4.65 -3.28
CA ILE A 82 -7.32 -5.05 -2.24
C ILE A 82 -8.09 -5.50 -0.98
N LEU A 83 -9.01 -4.67 -0.50
CA LEU A 83 -9.83 -4.96 0.67
C LEU A 83 -10.64 -6.26 0.49
N GLN A 84 -11.21 -6.48 -0.69
CA GLN A 84 -11.92 -7.71 -1.03
C GLN A 84 -11.01 -8.95 -0.99
N ALA A 85 -9.76 -8.84 -1.46
CA ALA A 85 -8.79 -9.93 -1.42
C ALA A 85 -8.45 -10.34 0.02
N PHE A 86 -8.39 -9.39 0.95
CA PHE A 86 -8.18 -9.66 2.37
C PHE A 86 -9.45 -10.07 3.13
N ARG A 87 -10.64 -9.82 2.59
CA ARG A 87 -11.89 -10.41 3.12
C ARG A 87 -12.07 -11.86 2.72
N SER A 88 -11.45 -12.27 1.63
CA SER A 88 -11.46 -13.68 1.18
C SER A 88 -10.53 -14.52 2.05
N PRO A 89 -10.77 -15.84 2.19
CA PRO A 89 -9.90 -16.70 2.99
C PRO A 89 -8.43 -16.59 2.57
N HIS A 90 -7.56 -16.23 3.50
CA HIS A 90 -6.12 -16.05 3.27
C HIS A 90 -5.27 -16.60 4.42
N ASN A 91 -3.98 -16.84 4.17
CA ASN A 91 -3.08 -17.47 5.13
C ASN A 91 -2.34 -16.49 6.07
N LEU A 92 -2.54 -15.17 5.92
CA LEU A 92 -1.99 -14.15 6.82
C LEU A 92 -2.78 -14.07 8.14
N LYS A 93 -2.66 -15.10 8.98
CA LYS A 93 -3.44 -15.25 10.23
C LYS A 93 -3.16 -14.19 11.29
N HIS A 94 -2.01 -13.52 11.19
CA HIS A 94 -1.58 -12.52 12.15
C HIS A 94 -1.88 -11.09 11.72
N LEU A 95 -2.32 -10.89 10.47
CA LEU A 95 -2.58 -9.56 9.93
C LEU A 95 -3.81 -8.98 10.60
N LYS A 96 -3.62 -7.86 11.28
CA LYS A 96 -4.67 -7.15 12.02
C LYS A 96 -4.98 -5.80 11.42
N ILE A 97 -3.99 -5.15 10.80
CA ILE A 97 -4.13 -3.77 10.35
C ILE A 97 -3.66 -3.64 8.90
N ILE A 98 -4.52 -3.08 8.05
CA ILE A 98 -4.13 -2.52 6.76
C ILE A 98 -4.36 -1.01 6.81
N ARG A 99 -3.33 -0.25 6.45
CA ARG A 99 -3.38 1.20 6.43
C ARG A 99 -3.14 1.75 5.04
N PHE A 100 -3.94 2.73 4.63
CA PHE A 100 -3.75 3.52 3.43
C PHE A 100 -3.52 4.99 3.80
N ILE A 101 -2.41 5.55 3.36
CA ILE A 101 -2.04 6.95 3.61
C ILE A 101 -1.91 7.65 2.26
N ARG A 102 -2.75 8.67 2.01
CA ARG A 102 -2.70 9.51 0.81
C ARG A 102 -2.64 8.69 -0.48
N CYS A 103 -3.45 7.64 -0.57
CA CYS A 103 -3.42 6.67 -1.67
C CYS A 103 -4.27 7.06 -2.89
N ARG A 104 -4.54 8.37 -3.06
CA ARG A 104 -5.47 8.95 -4.04
C ARG A 104 -6.90 8.43 -3.89
N SER A 105 -7.32 8.19 -2.64
CA SER A 105 -8.70 7.87 -2.31
C SER A 105 -9.45 9.08 -1.76
N ASP A 106 -10.77 9.01 -1.91
CA ASP A 106 -11.77 9.89 -1.30
C ASP A 106 -12.84 9.06 -0.58
N GLU A 107 -13.89 9.70 -0.08
CA GLU A 107 -14.97 9.08 0.70
C GLU A 107 -15.72 7.96 -0.06
N GLY A 108 -15.56 7.87 -1.39
CA GLY A 108 -16.20 6.83 -2.20
C GLY A 108 -15.77 5.40 -1.86
N VAL A 109 -14.65 5.20 -1.13
CA VAL A 109 -14.21 3.86 -0.67
C VAL A 109 -14.69 3.52 0.76
N ASP A 110 -15.37 4.45 1.44
CA ASP A 110 -15.71 4.31 2.86
C ASP A 110 -16.66 3.15 3.13
N ASP A 111 -17.60 2.87 2.22
CA ASP A 111 -18.48 1.71 2.33
C ASP A 111 -17.70 0.39 2.36
N ALA A 112 -16.63 0.29 1.55
CA ALA A 112 -15.76 -0.89 1.55
C ALA A 112 -14.92 -0.99 2.84
N ILE A 113 -14.47 0.14 3.38
CA ILE A 113 -13.76 0.23 4.67
C ILE A 113 -14.68 -0.24 5.80
N ILE A 114 -15.89 0.33 5.88
CA ILE A 114 -16.91 0.00 6.88
C ILE A 114 -17.25 -1.48 6.78
N ALA A 115 -17.44 -2.00 5.56
CA ALA A 115 -17.71 -3.41 5.36
C ALA A 115 -16.55 -4.28 5.89
N CYS A 116 -15.29 -3.95 5.63
CA CYS A 116 -14.16 -4.70 6.18
C CYS A 116 -14.13 -4.67 7.72
N ASN A 117 -14.26 -3.49 8.31
CA ASN A 117 -14.19 -3.30 9.76
C ASN A 117 -15.35 -3.98 10.50
N LYS A 118 -16.55 -3.97 9.93
CA LYS A 118 -17.77 -4.55 10.54
C LYS A 118 -17.67 -6.06 10.74
N TYR A 119 -16.99 -6.77 9.84
CA TYR A 119 -16.83 -8.23 9.95
C TYR A 119 -15.62 -8.64 10.80
N GLN A 120 -14.91 -7.69 11.44
CA GLN A 120 -13.76 -7.90 12.33
C GLN A 120 -12.67 -8.83 11.76
N VAL A 121 -12.55 -8.92 10.44
CA VAL A 121 -11.51 -9.73 9.79
C VAL A 121 -10.15 -9.05 9.94
N MET A 122 -10.13 -7.72 9.82
CA MET A 122 -8.99 -6.84 10.08
C MET A 122 -9.49 -5.39 10.27
N GLU A 123 -8.65 -4.55 10.87
CA GLU A 123 -8.83 -3.10 10.94
C GLU A 123 -8.25 -2.43 9.69
N VAL A 124 -9.04 -1.56 9.08
CA VAL A 124 -8.67 -0.73 7.94
C VAL A 124 -8.58 0.72 8.38
N GLU A 125 -7.37 1.27 8.37
CA GLU A 125 -7.06 2.68 8.64
C GLU A 125 -6.90 3.44 7.32
N VAL A 126 -7.58 4.57 7.12
CA VAL A 126 -7.43 5.40 5.91
C VAL A 126 -7.22 6.87 6.24
N GLU A 127 -6.17 7.44 5.66
CA GLU A 127 -5.94 8.88 5.55
C GLU A 127 -6.11 9.26 4.08
N HIS A 128 -7.24 9.90 3.76
CA HIS A 128 -7.54 10.34 2.40
C HIS A 128 -6.58 11.45 1.94
N GLY A 129 -6.44 11.57 0.63
CA GLY A 129 -5.59 12.59 0.02
C GLY A 129 -4.79 12.06 -1.15
N ARG A 130 -4.12 12.98 -1.82
CA ARG A 130 -3.23 12.66 -2.94
C ARG A 130 -1.81 12.39 -2.43
N PRO A 131 -1.05 11.49 -3.09
CA PRO A 131 0.36 11.31 -2.79
C PRO A 131 1.11 12.64 -2.75
N GLN A 132 2.03 12.80 -1.80
CA GLN A 132 2.88 14.00 -1.78
C GLN A 132 3.69 14.08 -3.09
N VAL A 133 3.62 15.24 -3.73
CA VAL A 133 4.48 15.61 -4.85
C VAL A 133 5.56 16.52 -4.29
N SER A 134 6.83 16.16 -4.45
CA SER A 134 7.92 17.04 -4.05
C SER A 134 7.81 18.39 -4.79
N PRO A 135 8.10 19.51 -4.11
CA PRO A 135 7.89 20.87 -4.64
C PRO A 135 8.90 21.29 -5.72
N SER A 136 9.60 20.38 -6.40
CA SER A 136 10.63 20.72 -7.38
C SER A 136 10.11 21.25 -8.72
N ASN A 137 8.80 21.47 -8.89
CA ASN A 137 8.22 21.93 -10.17
C ASN A 137 7.35 23.18 -10.09
N SER A 138 7.25 23.87 -8.95
CA SER A 138 6.58 25.18 -8.89
C SER A 138 7.35 26.29 -9.65
N TYR A 139 8.61 26.04 -10.02
CA TYR A 139 9.42 26.99 -10.80
C TYR A 139 9.24 26.91 -12.32
N PHE A 140 8.71 25.82 -12.87
CA PHE A 140 8.59 25.66 -14.34
C PHE A 140 7.22 26.02 -14.92
N GLN A 141 6.20 26.26 -14.08
CA GLN A 141 4.89 26.76 -14.55
C GLN A 141 4.83 28.29 -14.70
N ALA A 142 5.84 29.04 -14.25
CA ALA A 142 5.86 30.50 -14.31
C ALA A 142 6.45 31.09 -15.61
N CYS A 143 6.97 30.28 -16.53
CA CYS A 143 7.69 30.80 -17.72
C CYS A 143 7.01 30.53 -19.08
N SER A 144 5.70 30.29 -19.11
CA SER A 144 4.96 30.13 -20.39
C SER A 144 3.84 31.13 -20.59
N ALA A 145 3.88 32.28 -19.92
CA ALA A 145 2.96 33.38 -20.15
C ALA A 145 3.72 34.69 -20.39
N LEU A 146 4.35 34.79 -21.56
CA LEU A 146 4.66 36.04 -22.25
C LEU A 146 4.53 35.82 -23.76
#